data_AF-A0A3C1KNX9-F1
#
_entry.id   AF-A0A3C1KNX9-F1
#
_cell.length_a   1.000
_cell.length_b   1.000
_cell.length_c   1.000
_cell.angle_alpha   90.00
_cell.angle_beta   90.00
_cell.angle_gamma   90.00
#
_symmetry.space_group_name_H-M   'P 1'
#
loop_
_entity.id
_entity.type
_entity.pdbx_description
1 polymer ?
#
loop_
_entity_poly.entity_id
_entity_poly.type
_entity_poly.pdbx_seq_one_letter_code
_entity_poly.pdbx_strand_id
1 'polypeptide(L)' 'CMIGIARLNRPAVFVYGGTIQPGANHTDIISVFEAVGQHARGDLNLLEVKQIEETAIPGPGSCGGMYTA' A
#
# COMPACT_ATOMS: atom_id res chain seq x y z
N CYS A 1 -13.17 -10.34 -8.52
CA CYS A 1 -13.61 -11.73 -8.26
C CYS A 1 -15.09 -11.85 -7.89
N MET A 2 -15.61 -11.00 -6.98
CA MET A 2 -16.99 -11.10 -6.47
C MET A 2 -18.09 -11.09 -7.54
N ILE A 3 -17.97 -10.23 -8.55
CA ILE A 3 -18.97 -10.14 -9.64
C ILE A 3 -19.10 -11.47 -10.40
N GLY A 4 -17.99 -12.18 -10.62
CA GLY A 4 -18.01 -13.48 -11.32
C GLY A 4 -18.63 -14.59 -10.48
N ILE A 5 -18.28 -14.65 -9.19
CA ILE A 5 -18.85 -15.62 -8.23
C ILE A 5 -20.37 -15.43 -8.12
N ALA A 6 -20.82 -14.19 -7.94
CA ALA A 6 -22.24 -13.87 -7.82
C ALA A 6 -23.03 -14.26 -9.08
N ARG A 7 -22.45 -14.04 -10.28
CA ARG A 7 -23.09 -14.41 -11.55
C ARG A 7 -23.22 -15.92 -11.78
N LEU A 8 -22.27 -16.71 -11.29
CA LEU A 8 -22.28 -18.17 -11.45
C LEU A 8 -23.28 -18.87 -10.52
N ASN A 9 -23.62 -18.25 -9.38
CA ASN A 9 -24.53 -18.79 -8.37
C ASN A 9 -24.20 -20.26 -7.99
N ARG A 10 -22.90 -20.54 -7.84
CA ARG A 10 -22.36 -21.84 -7.44
C ARG A 10 -21.50 -21.69 -6.19
N PRO A 11 -21.34 -22.75 -5.38
CA PRO A 11 -20.43 -22.72 -4.25
C PRO A 11 -19.04 -22.26 -4.67
N ALA A 12 -18.56 -21.19 -4.04
CA ALA A 12 -17.26 -20.59 -4.31
C ALA A 12 -16.67 -20.00 -3.01
N VAL A 13 -15.34 -19.95 -2.95
CA VAL A 13 -14.59 -19.39 -1.82
C VAL A 13 -13.64 -18.33 -2.37
N PHE A 14 -13.59 -17.17 -1.74
CA PHE A 14 -12.63 -16.11 -2.05
C PHE A 14 -11.55 -16.09 -0.95
N VAL A 15 -10.29 -16.25 -1.35
CA VAL A 15 -9.14 -16.19 -0.45
C VAL A 15 -8.42 -14.89 -0.72
N TYR A 16 -8.41 -14.00 0.27
CA TYR A 16 -7.64 -12.78 0.22
C TYR A 16 -6.16 -13.07 0.45
N GLY A 17 -5.29 -12.48 -0.37
CA GLY A 17 -3.84 -12.72 -0.34
C GLY A 17 -3.13 -12.20 0.92
N GLY A 18 -3.79 -11.33 1.68
CA GLY A 18 -3.25 -10.75 2.90
C GLY A 18 -2.65 -9.35 2.70
N THR A 19 -2.67 -8.58 3.79
CA THR A 19 -2.09 -7.24 3.85
C THR A 19 -0.58 -7.30 4.02
N ILE A 20 0.14 -6.36 3.43
CA ILE A 20 1.57 -6.17 3.66
C ILE A 20 1.82 -5.73 5.11
N GLN A 21 2.99 -6.08 5.64
CA GLN A 21 3.47 -5.52 6.90
C GLN A 21 3.90 -4.06 6.69
N PRO A 22 3.71 -3.18 7.68
CA PRO A 22 4.17 -1.81 7.59
C PRO A 22 5.70 -1.75 7.46
N GLY A 23 6.18 -0.78 6.68
CA GLY A 23 7.60 -0.51 6.51
C GLY A 23 8.28 -0.01 7.80
N ALA A 24 9.59 0.21 7.72
CA ALA A 24 10.34 0.83 8.82
C ALA A 24 9.68 2.16 9.23
N ASN A 25 9.62 2.47 10.52
CA ASN A 25 8.93 3.65 11.07
C ASN A 25 7.41 3.73 10.80
N HIS A 26 6.72 2.60 10.58
CA HIS A 26 5.29 2.59 10.21
C HIS A 26 5.02 3.36 8.91
N THR A 27 5.95 3.24 7.97
CA THR A 27 5.84 3.90 6.66
C THR A 27 4.99 3.05 5.74
N ASP A 28 3.98 3.67 5.12
CA ASP A 28 3.09 3.06 4.14
C ASP A 28 3.11 3.86 2.81
N ILE A 29 2.32 3.43 1.82
CA ILE A 29 2.19 4.14 0.54
C ILE A 29 1.77 5.62 0.72
N ILE A 30 0.97 5.94 1.75
CA ILE A 30 0.57 7.33 2.04
C ILE A 30 1.78 8.16 2.48
N SER A 31 2.68 7.60 3.28
CA SER A 31 3.89 8.28 3.72
C SER A 31 4.78 8.67 2.55
N VAL A 32 4.82 7.86 1.49
CA VAL A 32 5.51 8.20 0.24
C VAL A 32 4.84 9.39 -0.45
N PHE A 33 3.51 9.39 -0.56
CA PHE A 33 2.77 10.51 -1.13
C PHE A 33 2.94 11.81 -0.33
N GLU A 34 2.94 11.73 1.00
CA GLU A 34 3.21 12.87 1.88
C GLU A 34 4.64 13.38 1.72
N ALA A 35 5.63 12.50 1.64
CA ALA A 35 7.03 12.88 1.41
C ALA A 35 7.24 13.57 0.05
N VAL A 36 6.59 13.08 -1.01
CA VAL A 36 6.60 13.73 -2.33
C VAL A 36 5.92 15.11 -2.25
N GLY A 37 4.81 15.21 -1.52
CA GLY A 37 4.15 16.49 -1.27
C GLY A 37 5.04 17.49 -0.53
N GLN A 38 5.74 17.05 0.50
CA GLN A 38 6.69 17.89 1.27
C GLN A 38 7.90 18.30 0.42
N HIS A 39 8.41 17.41 -0.42
CA HIS A 39 9.47 17.75 -1.37
C HIS A 39 9.02 18.80 -2.39
N ALA A 40 7.80 18.69 -2.93
CA ALA A 40 7.24 19.68 -3.84
C ALA A 40 7.06 21.06 -3.20
N ARG A 41 6.87 21.13 -1.88
CA ARG A 41 6.85 22.39 -1.11
C ARG A 41 8.25 22.91 -0.76
N GLY A 42 9.30 22.12 -0.97
CA GLY A 42 10.68 22.45 -0.60
C GLY A 42 11.05 22.13 0.85
N ASP A 43 10.18 21.42 1.59
CA ASP A 43 10.40 21.10 3.01
C ASP A 43 11.19 19.79 3.23
N LEU A 44 11.41 19.01 2.17
CA LEU A 44 12.07 17.71 2.24
C LEU A 44 13.09 17.54 1.10
N ASN A 45 14.23 16.93 1.39
CA ASN A 45 15.23 16.65 0.36
C ASN A 45 14.88 15.40 -0.45
N LEU A 46 15.31 15.38 -1.71
CA LEU A 46 15.04 14.26 -2.63
C LEU A 46 15.67 12.95 -2.13
N LEU A 47 16.76 13.03 -1.36
CA LEU A 47 17.41 11.88 -0.72
C LEU A 47 16.53 11.23 0.36
N GLU A 48 15.79 12.06 1.12
CA GLU A 48 14.89 11.60 2.18
C GLU A 48 13.63 10.97 1.58
N VAL A 49 13.08 11.54 0.51
CA VAL A 49 11.97 10.92 -0.25
C VAL A 49 12.36 9.52 -0.71
N LYS A 50 13.57 9.38 -1.25
CA LYS A 50 14.07 8.10 -1.77
C LYS A 50 14.23 7.05 -0.66
N GLN A 51 14.70 7.45 0.52
CA GLN A 51 14.78 6.54 1.67
C GLN A 51 13.39 6.08 2.12
N ILE A 52 12.39 6.96 2.11
CA ILE A 52 11.00 6.62 2.47
C ILE A 52 10.41 5.66 1.43
N GLU A 53 10.64 5.89 0.15
CA GLU A 53 10.20 5.00 -0.93
C GLU A 53 10.81 3.59 -0.82
N GLU A 54 12.11 3.49 -0.53
CA GLU A 54 12.81 2.20 -0.40
C GLU A 54 12.41 1.42 0.86
N THR A 55 11.87 2.08 1.88
CA THR A 55 11.52 1.45 3.17
C THR A 55 10.02 1.25 3.39
N ALA A 56 9.16 1.91 2.62
CA ALA A 56 7.70 1.82 2.77
C ALA A 56 7.10 0.46 2.38
N ILE A 57 7.75 -0.30 1.49
CA ILE A 57 7.21 -1.57 0.96
C ILE A 57 8.20 -2.72 1.28
N PRO A 58 8.09 -3.36 2.45
CA PRO A 58 9.06 -4.35 2.91
C PRO A 58 8.87 -5.74 2.28
N GLY A 59 7.77 -6.01 1.56
CA GLY A 59 7.48 -7.35 1.06
C GLY A 59 6.21 -7.46 0.22
N PRO A 60 5.76 -8.70 -0.08
CA PRO A 60 4.53 -8.93 -0.82
C PRO A 60 3.28 -8.73 0.05
N GLY A 61 2.24 -8.14 -0.52
CA GLY A 61 0.95 -7.93 0.12
C GLY A 61 0.20 -6.75 -0.49
N SER A 62 -1.09 -6.64 -0.19
CA SER A 62 -1.87 -5.43 -0.49
C SER A 62 -1.57 -4.31 0.52
N CYS A 63 -2.04 -3.09 0.24
CA CYS A 63 -1.76 -1.91 1.07
C CYS A 63 -2.21 -2.11 2.54
N GLY A 64 -1.34 -1.73 3.49
CA GLY A 64 -1.47 -1.96 4.94
C GLY A 64 -2.70 -1.39 5.64
N GLY A 65 -3.23 -0.27 5.15
CA GLY A 65 -4.36 0.43 5.76
C GLY A 65 -5.72 -0.11 5.32
N MET A 66 -6.79 0.39 5.95
CA MET A 66 -8.18 0.08 5.56
C MET A 66 -8.57 0.80 4.26
N TYR A 67 -7.92 0.42 3.16
CA TYR A 67 -8.21 0.88 1.81
C TYR A 67 -9.05 -0.15 1.04
N THR A 68 -9.15 0.00 -0.28
CA THR A 68 -10.02 -0.80 -1.15
C THR A 68 -9.60 -2.27 -1.33
N ALA A 69 -8.41 -2.65 -0.87
CA ALA A 69 -7.82 -3.97 -1.12
C ALA A 69 -8.60 -5.13 -0.51
#